data_AF-A0A1H9GBR4-F1
#
_entry.id   AF-A0A1H9GBR4-F1
#
_cell.length_a   1.000
_cell.length_b   1.000
_cell.length_c   1.000
_cell.angle_alpha   90.00
_cell.angle_beta   90.00
_cell.angle_gamma   90.00
#
_symmetry.space_group_name_H-M   'P 1'
#
loop_
_entity.id
_entity.type
_entity.pdbx_description
1 polymer ?
#
loop_
_entity_poly.entity_id
_entity_poly.type
_entity_poly.pdbx_seq_one_letter_code
_entity_poly.pdbx_strand_id
1 'polypeptide(L)'
;MHEVATSRRAVMCAFALTPLYAIPAVKAAPTDAINAPAISMTKVDRTAWDAALEQYTAARYAEDTFDRHTWTPAYEREKSGKSKIPDRVSEKMDRLTDVRCDAEDRLIATASPTLSAAIWKIEYARNRWADFVDWPDDWWISVMTDLRRFAGEAVA
;
A
#
# COMPACT_ATOMS: atom_id res chain seq x y z
N MET A 1 -0.31 -6.70 33.97
CA MET A 1 0.39 -5.80 33.03
C MET A 1 1.04 -6.65 31.98
N HIS A 2 0.40 -6.83 30.82
CA HIS A 2 1.04 -7.14 29.54
C HIS A 2 0.00 -6.98 28.42
N GLU A 3 0.43 -6.32 27.35
CA GLU A 3 -0.15 -6.20 26.01
C GLU A 3 -1.60 -5.77 25.85
N VAL A 4 -1.78 -4.45 25.68
CA VAL A 4 -2.90 -3.90 24.90
C VAL A 4 -2.31 -3.30 23.62
N ALA A 5 -1.70 -4.15 22.79
CA ALA A 5 -1.27 -3.82 21.42
C ALA A 5 -2.36 -4.13 20.39
N THR A 6 -3.55 -4.52 20.84
CA THR A 6 -4.59 -5.15 19.99
C THR A 6 -5.69 -4.18 19.54
N SER A 7 -5.58 -2.87 19.79
CA SER A 7 -6.68 -1.94 19.51
C SER A 7 -6.49 -1.04 18.29
N ARG A 8 -5.31 -1.03 17.63
CA ARG A 8 -5.05 -0.23 16.42
C ARG A 8 -5.09 -1.05 15.11
N ARG A 9 -5.26 -2.38 15.20
CA ARG A 9 -5.16 -3.31 14.07
C ARG A 9 -6.50 -3.72 13.43
N ALA A 10 -7.64 -3.26 13.95
CA ALA A 10 -8.96 -3.80 13.58
C ALA A 10 -9.81 -2.93 12.62
N VAL A 11 -9.32 -1.78 12.15
CA VAL A 11 -10.17 -0.81 11.41
C VAL A 11 -9.85 -0.71 9.90
N MET A 12 -8.89 -1.45 9.36
CA MET A 12 -8.58 -1.33 7.92
C MET A 12 -9.47 -2.22 7.04
N CYS A 13 -10.64 -1.65 6.76
CA CYS A 13 -11.46 -1.77 5.55
C CYS A 13 -11.55 -3.15 4.88
N ALA A 14 -12.54 -3.90 5.34
CA ALA A 14 -13.32 -4.77 4.48
C ALA A 14 -14.01 -3.94 3.39
N PHE A 15 -13.64 -4.14 2.12
CA PHE A 15 -14.54 -3.94 1.00
C PHE A 15 -14.48 -5.14 0.05
N ALA A 16 -15.69 -5.62 -0.27
CA ALA A 16 -15.99 -6.90 -0.88
C ALA A 16 -16.06 -6.83 -2.41
N LEU A 17 -15.54 -7.90 -3.03
CA LEU A 17 -16.10 -8.70 -4.14
C LEU A 17 -17.07 -8.04 -5.15
N THR A 18 -16.74 -8.17 -6.44
CA THR A 18 -17.70 -8.45 -7.53
C THR A 18 -17.08 -9.38 -8.61
N PRO A 19 -17.90 -10.10 -9.43
CA PRO A 19 -17.57 -11.45 -9.90
C PRO A 19 -17.08 -11.59 -11.36
N LEU A 20 -16.36 -12.70 -11.59
CA LEU A 20 -16.20 -13.55 -12.78
C LEU A 20 -16.59 -12.98 -14.17
N TYR A 21 -15.57 -12.73 -15.01
CA TYR A 21 -15.70 -12.77 -16.46
C TYR A 21 -15.24 -14.11 -17.02
N ALA A 22 -16.07 -14.70 -17.89
CA ALA A 22 -15.82 -15.94 -18.60
C ALA A 22 -14.72 -15.77 -19.67
N ILE A 23 -13.75 -16.70 -19.69
CA ILE A 23 -12.70 -16.79 -20.71
C ILE A 23 -13.14 -17.79 -21.79
N PRO A 24 -13.20 -17.43 -23.08
CA PRO A 24 -13.33 -18.43 -24.15
C PRO A 24 -11.98 -19.13 -24.41
N ALA A 25 -12.04 -20.45 -24.60
CA ALA A 25 -10.90 -21.30 -24.90
C ALA A 25 -10.26 -20.96 -26.26
N VAL A 26 -8.99 -20.57 -26.25
CA VAL A 26 -8.18 -20.39 -27.46
C VAL A 26 -7.45 -21.69 -27.79
N LYS A 27 -7.72 -22.21 -28.99
CA LYS A 27 -7.05 -23.35 -29.61
C LYS A 27 -5.59 -22.98 -29.91
N ALA A 28 -4.63 -23.73 -29.37
CA ALA A 28 -3.22 -23.56 -29.70
C ALA A 28 -2.92 -24.02 -31.13
N ALA A 29 -2.28 -23.15 -31.92
CA ALA A 29 -1.61 -23.47 -33.17
C ALA A 29 -0.08 -23.46 -32.94
N PRO A 30 0.71 -24.22 -33.70
CA PRO A 30 2.12 -24.44 -33.43
C PRO A 30 2.98 -23.21 -33.73
N THR A 31 3.92 -22.95 -32.82
CA THR A 31 4.83 -21.80 -32.81
C THR A 31 6.01 -22.03 -33.75
N ASP A 32 6.01 -21.41 -34.92
CA ASP A 32 7.26 -21.11 -35.63
C ASP A 32 8.01 -20.01 -34.89
N ALA A 33 9.31 -20.22 -34.69
CA ALA A 33 10.20 -19.34 -33.95
C ALA A 33 10.33 -17.96 -34.64
N ILE A 34 9.81 -16.91 -34.00
CA ILE A 34 10.01 -15.52 -34.41
C ILE A 34 10.95 -14.85 -33.41
N ASN A 35 12.05 -14.31 -33.95
CA ASN A 35 13.01 -13.46 -33.25
C ASN A 35 12.33 -12.49 -32.27
N ALA A 36 12.65 -12.61 -30.98
CA ALA A 36 12.17 -11.70 -29.95
C ALA A 36 12.70 -10.28 -30.24
N PRO A 37 11.83 -9.27 -30.43
CA PRO A 37 12.28 -7.88 -30.54
C PRO A 37 12.88 -7.43 -29.21
N ALA A 38 13.98 -6.68 -29.27
CA ALA A 38 14.55 -6.01 -28.12
C ALA A 38 13.46 -5.17 -27.42
N ILE A 39 13.10 -5.58 -26.22
CA ILE A 39 12.05 -4.96 -25.40
C ILE A 39 12.51 -3.53 -25.11
N SER A 40 11.83 -2.55 -25.71
CA SER A 40 12.03 -1.14 -25.39
C SER A 40 11.57 -0.94 -23.95
N MET A 41 12.52 -0.83 -23.02
CA MET A 41 12.21 -0.55 -21.63
C MET A 41 11.49 0.80 -21.56
N THR A 42 10.17 0.78 -21.31
CA THR A 42 9.37 1.97 -21.11
C THR A 42 9.99 2.78 -19.98
N LYS A 43 10.42 4.01 -20.31
CA LYS A 43 11.04 4.92 -19.34
C LYS A 43 9.99 5.24 -18.26
N VAL A 44 10.21 4.73 -17.04
CA VAL A 44 9.33 5.01 -15.91
C VAL A 44 9.38 6.49 -15.58
N ASP A 45 8.21 7.05 -15.30
CA ASP A 45 8.06 8.43 -14.87
C ASP A 45 8.50 8.59 -13.41
N ARG A 46 9.73 9.07 -13.23
CA ARG A 46 10.27 9.40 -11.91
C ARG A 46 9.46 10.51 -11.21
N THR A 47 8.89 11.43 -11.97
CA THR A 47 8.09 12.54 -11.40
C THR A 47 6.81 12.02 -10.74
N ALA A 48 6.17 11.00 -11.32
CA ALA A 48 5.01 10.35 -10.72
C ALA A 48 5.35 9.67 -9.38
N TRP A 49 6.48 8.95 -9.32
CA TRP A 49 6.95 8.31 -8.09
C TRP A 49 7.25 9.33 -6.99
N ASP A 50 8.04 10.37 -7.32
CA ASP A 50 8.44 11.39 -6.35
C ASP A 50 7.20 12.13 -5.80
N ALA A 51 6.21 12.43 -6.65
CA ALA A 51 4.95 13.03 -6.23
C ALA A 51 4.11 12.11 -5.32
N ALA A 52 4.03 10.81 -5.63
CA ALA A 52 3.32 9.86 -4.79
C ALA A 52 4.00 9.70 -3.41
N LEU A 53 5.34 9.67 -3.39
CA LEU A 53 6.13 9.59 -2.16
C LEU A 53 5.95 10.84 -1.30
N GLU A 54 5.93 12.03 -1.90
CA GLU A 54 5.66 13.29 -1.22
C GLU A 54 4.25 13.28 -0.59
N GLN A 55 3.22 12.89 -1.34
CA GLN A 55 1.85 12.80 -0.84
C GLN A 55 1.73 11.84 0.36
N TYR A 56 2.31 10.64 0.23
CA TYR A 56 2.33 9.66 1.32
C TYR A 56 3.05 10.19 2.56
N THR A 57 4.20 10.83 2.39
CA THR A 57 4.99 11.38 3.50
C THR A 57 4.24 12.50 4.21
N ALA A 58 3.57 13.38 3.45
CA ALA A 58 2.76 14.45 4.01
C ALA A 58 1.53 13.92 4.77
N ALA A 59 0.82 12.95 4.20
CA ALA A 59 -0.35 12.32 4.84
C ALA A 59 0.04 11.62 6.15
N ARG A 60 1.13 10.84 6.12
CA ARG A 60 1.67 10.17 7.31
C ARG A 60 2.10 11.16 8.38
N TYR A 61 2.79 12.24 8.00
CA TYR A 61 3.19 13.28 8.95
C TYR A 61 1.97 13.94 9.61
N ALA A 62 0.91 14.22 8.85
CA ALA A 62 -0.32 14.82 9.38
C ALA A 62 -1.03 13.88 10.37
N GLU A 63 -1.14 12.58 10.03
CA GLU A 63 -1.69 11.55 10.91
C GLU A 63 -0.86 11.41 12.20
N ASP A 64 0.46 11.18 12.08
CA ASP A 64 1.37 10.99 13.22
C ASP A 64 1.35 12.19 14.18
N THR A 65 1.29 13.41 13.62
CA THR A 65 1.21 14.64 14.41
C THR A 65 -0.12 14.71 15.16
N PHE A 66 -1.24 14.41 14.50
CA PHE A 66 -2.54 14.42 15.15
C PHE A 66 -2.67 13.31 16.21
N ASP A 67 -2.16 12.11 15.92
CA ASP A 67 -2.14 11.00 16.86
C ASP A 67 -1.38 11.39 18.14
N ARG A 68 -0.15 11.85 17.98
CA ARG A 68 0.74 12.19 19.10
C ARG A 68 0.18 13.30 19.99
N HIS A 69 -0.38 14.35 19.38
CA HIS A 69 -0.76 15.55 20.12
C HIS A 69 -2.24 15.59 20.52
N THR A 70 -3.10 14.82 19.87
CA THR A 70 -4.56 14.91 20.08
C THR A 70 -5.19 13.56 20.40
N TRP A 71 -5.05 12.56 19.52
CA TRP A 71 -5.78 11.29 19.66
C TRP A 71 -5.23 10.43 20.80
N THR A 72 -3.93 10.13 20.82
CA THR A 72 -3.30 9.30 21.88
C THR A 72 -3.57 9.86 23.28
N PRO A 73 -3.38 11.17 23.55
CA PRO A 73 -3.71 11.74 24.86
C PRO A 73 -5.21 11.60 25.23
N ALA A 74 -6.12 11.70 24.24
CA ALA A 74 -7.54 11.52 24.49
C ALA A 74 -7.88 10.06 24.81
N TYR A 75 -7.31 9.12 24.05
CA TYR A 75 -7.46 7.69 24.28
C TYR A 75 -6.96 7.26 25.66
N GLU A 76 -5.79 7.74 26.10
CA GLU A 76 -5.28 7.40 27.44
C GLU A 76 -6.16 7.96 28.57
N ARG A 77 -6.78 9.14 28.37
CA ARG A 77 -7.77 9.66 29.33
C ARG A 77 -9.02 8.78 29.40
N GLU A 78 -9.54 8.33 28.26
CA GLU A 78 -10.69 7.43 28.20
C GLU A 78 -10.39 6.08 28.82
N LYS A 79 -9.25 5.47 28.49
CA LYS A 79 -8.78 4.21 29.06
C LYS A 79 -8.62 4.27 30.59
N SER A 80 -8.24 5.43 31.11
CA SER A 80 -8.18 5.68 32.57
C SER A 80 -9.53 5.99 33.22
N GLY A 81 -10.64 5.97 32.47
CA GLY A 81 -11.99 6.24 32.94
C GLY A 81 -12.30 7.72 33.19
N LYS A 82 -11.42 8.65 32.79
CA LYS A 82 -11.56 10.08 33.11
C LYS A 82 -12.55 10.81 32.21
N SER A 83 -12.52 10.55 30.91
CA SER A 83 -13.39 11.23 29.93
C SER A 83 -13.40 10.44 28.62
N LYS A 84 -14.56 10.37 27.96
CA LYS A 84 -14.66 9.78 26.61
C LYS A 84 -13.88 10.60 25.57
N ILE A 85 -13.44 9.95 24.50
CA ILE A 85 -12.90 10.66 23.33
C ILE A 85 -14.05 11.43 22.65
N PRO A 86 -13.91 12.73 22.37
CA PRO A 86 -14.93 13.47 21.63
C PRO A 86 -15.07 12.94 20.19
N ASP A 87 -16.29 12.78 19.69
CA ASP A 87 -16.58 12.23 18.35
C ASP A 87 -15.74 12.90 17.25
N ARG A 88 -15.67 14.24 17.24
CA ARG A 88 -14.86 15.01 16.28
C ARG A 88 -13.36 14.65 16.26
N VAL A 89 -12.82 14.15 17.37
CA VAL A 89 -11.42 13.72 17.46
C VAL A 89 -11.26 12.34 16.83
N SER A 90 -12.18 11.41 17.12
CA SER A 90 -12.22 10.09 16.49
C SER A 90 -12.41 10.21 14.98
N GLU A 91 -13.44 10.94 14.53
CA GLU A 91 -13.70 11.15 13.10
C GLU A 91 -12.55 11.82 12.36
N LYS A 92 -11.77 12.68 13.04
CA LYS A 92 -10.60 13.29 12.42
C LYS A 92 -9.45 12.30 12.31
N MET A 93 -9.24 11.44 13.30
CA MET A 93 -8.24 10.38 13.23
C MET A 93 -8.58 9.38 12.12
N ASP A 94 -9.85 8.99 12.01
CA ASP A 94 -10.33 8.09 10.95
C ASP A 94 -10.06 8.70 9.58
N ARG A 95 -10.47 9.96 9.36
CA ARG A 95 -10.20 10.68 8.10
C ARG A 95 -8.72 10.79 7.75
N LEU A 96 -7.85 11.04 8.73
CA LEU A 96 -6.40 11.11 8.48
C LEU A 96 -5.82 9.73 8.13
N THR A 97 -6.33 8.69 8.78
CA THR A 97 -5.97 7.29 8.50
C THR A 97 -6.35 6.93 7.06
N ASP A 98 -7.57 7.25 6.64
CA ASP A 98 -8.06 7.01 5.28
C ASP A 98 -7.19 7.73 4.24
N VAL A 99 -6.90 9.01 4.46
CA VAL A 99 -6.03 9.80 3.55
C VAL A 99 -4.62 9.20 3.46
N ARG A 100 -4.04 8.73 4.57
CA ARG A 100 -2.74 8.06 4.54
C ARG A 100 -2.81 6.71 3.81
N CYS A 101 -3.83 5.89 4.06
CA CYS A 101 -4.03 4.61 3.34
C CYS A 101 -4.14 4.84 1.83
N ASP A 102 -4.96 5.78 1.39
CA ASP A 102 -5.12 6.11 -0.03
C ASP A 102 -3.79 6.54 -0.68
N ALA A 103 -2.99 7.34 0.02
CA ALA A 103 -1.69 7.78 -0.48
C ALA A 103 -0.66 6.63 -0.48
N GLU A 104 -0.73 5.73 0.50
CA GLU A 104 0.07 4.51 0.61
C GLU A 104 -0.19 3.57 -0.56
N ASP A 105 -1.45 3.26 -0.85
CA ASP A 105 -1.83 2.39 -1.96
C ASP A 105 -1.39 2.98 -3.32
N ARG A 106 -1.55 4.29 -3.51
CA ARG A 106 -1.06 4.97 -4.73
C ARG A 106 0.46 4.88 -4.88
N LEU A 107 1.21 5.05 -3.79
CA LEU A 107 2.66 4.92 -3.82
C LEU A 107 3.09 3.50 -4.18
N ILE A 108 2.46 2.48 -3.59
CA ILE A 108 2.77 1.08 -3.90
C ILE A 108 2.41 0.73 -5.35
N ALA A 109 1.29 1.21 -5.86
CA ALA A 109 0.86 1.00 -7.24
C ALA A 109 1.72 1.75 -8.28
N THR A 110 2.35 2.88 -7.91
CA THR A 110 3.19 3.66 -8.82
C THR A 110 4.47 2.90 -9.17
N ALA A 111 4.82 2.79 -10.45
CA ALA A 111 6.03 2.06 -10.87
C ALA A 111 7.31 2.64 -10.23
N SER A 112 8.15 1.77 -9.68
CA SER A 112 9.39 2.17 -9.04
C SER A 112 10.40 2.70 -10.07
N PRO A 113 10.98 3.90 -9.95
CA PRO A 113 11.92 4.41 -10.95
C PRO A 113 13.26 3.65 -10.95
N THR A 114 13.60 3.00 -9.84
CA THR A 114 14.89 2.30 -9.64
C THR A 114 14.71 1.02 -8.81
N LEU A 115 15.71 0.12 -8.86
CA LEU A 115 15.72 -1.07 -8.01
C LEU A 115 15.68 -0.72 -6.52
N SER A 116 16.37 0.34 -6.10
CA SER A 116 16.32 0.81 -4.71
C SER A 116 14.91 1.23 -4.27
N ALA A 117 14.11 1.83 -5.16
CA ALA A 117 12.72 2.16 -4.85
C ALA A 117 11.84 0.91 -4.73
N ALA A 118 12.08 -0.13 -5.55
CA ALA A 118 11.39 -1.41 -5.39
C ALA A 118 11.79 -2.14 -4.11
N ILE A 119 13.08 -2.11 -3.73
CA ILE A 119 13.55 -2.63 -2.43
C ILE A 119 12.86 -1.90 -1.29
N TRP A 120 12.74 -0.57 -1.37
CA TRP A 120 12.02 0.21 -0.38
C TRP A 120 10.57 -0.28 -0.21
N LYS A 121 9.83 -0.56 -1.29
CA LYS A 121 8.46 -1.12 -1.20
C LYS A 121 8.43 -2.45 -0.44
N ILE A 122 9.39 -3.34 -0.73
CA ILE A 122 9.48 -4.67 -0.09
C ILE A 122 9.72 -4.52 1.41
N GLU A 123 10.72 -3.72 1.79
CA GLU A 123 11.05 -3.47 3.20
C GLU A 123 9.88 -2.79 3.93
N TYR A 124 9.28 -1.80 3.27
CA TYR A 124 8.12 -1.10 3.78
C TYR A 124 6.97 -2.07 4.06
N ALA A 125 6.60 -2.88 3.08
CA ALA A 125 5.46 -3.76 3.22
C ALA A 125 5.73 -4.91 4.19
N ARG A 126 6.95 -5.45 4.25
CA ARG A 126 7.35 -6.39 5.30
C ARG A 126 7.14 -5.80 6.69
N ASN A 127 7.53 -4.55 6.91
CA ASN A 127 7.34 -3.88 8.20
C ASN A 127 5.87 -3.57 8.48
N ARG A 128 5.14 -3.12 7.45
CA ARG A 128 3.72 -2.74 7.53
C ARG A 128 2.82 -3.92 7.89
N TRP A 129 3.11 -5.07 7.29
CA TRP A 129 2.34 -6.30 7.41
C TRP A 129 3.00 -7.34 8.32
N ALA A 130 4.00 -6.95 9.13
CA ALA A 130 4.78 -7.87 9.97
C ALA A 130 3.92 -8.72 10.94
N ASP A 131 2.76 -8.19 11.34
CA ASP A 131 1.83 -8.84 12.26
C ASP A 131 0.69 -9.58 11.56
N PHE A 132 0.70 -9.58 10.23
CA PHE A 132 -0.30 -10.22 9.39
C PHE A 132 0.33 -11.41 8.67
N VAL A 133 -0.48 -12.43 8.37
CA VAL A 133 0.00 -13.63 7.70
C VAL A 133 0.38 -13.31 6.26
N ASP A 134 -0.42 -12.49 5.59
CA ASP A 134 -0.26 -12.11 4.19
C ASP A 134 -0.41 -10.59 4.02
N TRP A 135 0.28 -10.05 3.01
CA TRP A 135 0.04 -8.71 2.47
C TRP A 135 -1.00 -8.74 1.32
N PRO A 136 -1.58 -7.60 0.95
CA PRO A 136 -2.49 -7.51 -0.19
C PRO A 136 -1.86 -8.00 -1.51
N ASP A 137 -2.63 -8.76 -2.30
CA ASP A 137 -2.16 -9.34 -3.57
C ASP A 137 -1.76 -8.26 -4.58
N ASP A 138 -2.46 -7.14 -4.62
CA ASP A 138 -2.19 -6.00 -5.51
C ASP A 138 -0.85 -5.33 -5.19
N TRP A 139 -0.47 -5.26 -3.92
CA TRP A 139 0.85 -4.80 -3.49
C TRP A 139 1.95 -5.74 -3.97
N TRP A 140 1.76 -7.05 -3.79
CA TRP A 140 2.70 -8.05 -4.28
C TRP A 140 2.84 -8.01 -5.81
N ILE A 141 1.73 -7.92 -6.53
CA ILE A 141 1.71 -7.79 -7.99
C ILE A 141 2.49 -6.55 -8.43
N SER A 142 2.28 -5.40 -7.76
CA SER A 142 2.98 -4.15 -8.07
C SER A 142 4.49 -4.28 -7.88
N VAL A 143 4.93 -4.87 -6.76
CA VAL A 143 6.35 -5.12 -6.48
C VAL A 143 6.96 -6.09 -7.49
N MET A 144 6.29 -7.22 -7.76
CA MET A 144 6.80 -8.22 -8.71
C MET A 144 6.85 -7.67 -10.14
N THR A 145 5.91 -6.81 -10.51
CA THR A 145 5.93 -6.11 -11.79
C THR A 145 7.18 -5.22 -11.93
N ASP A 146 7.53 -4.47 -10.89
CA ASP A 146 8.77 -3.69 -10.87
C ASP A 146 10.02 -4.58 -10.99
N LEU A 147 10.07 -5.69 -10.24
CA LEU A 147 11.22 -6.61 -10.28
C LEU A 147 11.39 -7.28 -11.64
N ARG A 148 10.30 -7.75 -12.25
CA ARG A 148 10.31 -8.33 -13.61
C ARG A 148 10.80 -7.32 -14.64
N ARG A 149 10.33 -6.07 -14.55
CA ARG A 149 10.80 -4.98 -15.41
C ARG A 149 12.31 -4.75 -15.24
N PHE A 150 12.84 -4.78 -14.01
CA PHE A 150 14.28 -4.66 -13.79
C PHE A 150 15.09 -5.87 -14.25
N ALA A 151 14.51 -7.07 -14.24
CA ALA A 151 15.10 -8.29 -14.78
C ALA A 151 15.09 -8.33 -16.32
N GLY A 152 14.41 -7.38 -16.99
CA GLY A 152 14.24 -7.38 -18.44
C GLY A 152 13.19 -8.36 -18.95
N GLU A 153 12.34 -8.88 -18.07
CA GLU A 153 11.21 -9.74 -18.45
C GLU A 153 10.09 -8.90 -19.08
N ALA A 154 9.41 -9.48 -20.07
CA ALA A 154 8.21 -8.87 -20.63
C ALA A 154 7.12 -8.82 -19.55
N VAL A 155 6.70 -7.62 -19.18
CA VAL A 155 5.52 -7.41 -18.34
C VAL A 155 4.31 -7.53 -19.27
N ALA A 156 3.53 -8.61 -19.12
CA ALA A 156 2.32 -8.89 -19.90
C ALA A 156 1.13 -8.02 -19.47
#